data_AF-A0A819XXU3-F1
#
_entry.id   AF-A0A819XXU3-F1
#
_cell.length_a   1.000
_cell.length_b   1.000
_cell.length_c   1.000
_cell.angle_alpha   90.00
_cell.angle_beta   90.00
_cell.angle_gamma   90.00
#
_symmetry.space_group_name_H-M   'P 1'
#
loop_
_entity.id
_entity.type
_entity.pdbx_description
1 polymer ?
#
loop_
_entity_poly.entity_id
_entity_poly.type
_entity_poly.pdbx_seq_one_letter_code
_entity_poly.pdbx_strand_id
1 'polypeptide(L)'
;MFSRRNLRRNLVIIFSLPIILLTLFIIHKSRNIIFLEHSSHQYHEHTSHFSRDANQIDHVRAKRSTRQSRSSTISINKQLQNQSSMIVNPYTVSLVNVLNNHKQLQDLKPIQQILPYPVINTQNLERFVHLDLKGAAPRIDYYEKLFPFLKQLGATGLLIEYEDMFPFTDYLSIIKHGLAYSNNDIKKILQLAEINSLKVMPLLQVYGHLEYVLKLKEFMHLREDIRYPQVITPCLEESYRLIFEMIDQILSVHPSIPYFHMGCDEVYYRLVHPQCASLNFRDDADLFIRITKC
;
A
#
# COMPACT_ATOMS: atom_id res chain seq x y z
N MET A 1 -22.59 25.20 -36.97
CA MET A 1 -21.95 25.82 -35.78
C MET A 1 -22.39 25.04 -34.53
N PHE A 2 -21.65 23.99 -34.17
CA PHE A 2 -21.94 23.14 -33.00
C PHE A 2 -21.56 23.91 -31.72
N SER A 3 -22.53 24.20 -30.86
CA SER A 3 -22.31 24.96 -29.63
C SER A 3 -21.37 24.22 -28.68
N ARG A 4 -20.32 24.90 -28.19
CA ARG A 4 -19.33 24.40 -27.21
C ARG A 4 -19.98 23.84 -25.93
N ARG A 5 -21.24 24.20 -25.63
CA ARG A 5 -22.02 23.65 -24.51
C ARG A 5 -22.46 22.20 -24.74
N ASN A 6 -22.78 21.81 -25.97
CA ASN A 6 -23.19 20.44 -26.30
C ASN A 6 -21.99 19.48 -26.30
N LEU A 7 -20.80 19.96 -26.68
CA LEU A 7 -19.57 19.16 -26.63
C LEU A 7 -19.18 18.82 -25.18
N ARG A 8 -19.29 19.77 -24.24
CA ARG A 8 -19.00 19.54 -22.82
C ARG A 8 -19.99 18.60 -22.16
N ARG A 9 -21.29 18.72 -22.45
CA ARG A 9 -22.31 17.78 -21.94
C ARG A 9 -22.09 16.36 -22.45
N ASN A 10 -21.77 16.20 -23.74
CA ASN A 10 -21.50 14.88 -24.31
C ASN A 10 -20.19 14.28 -23.78
N LEU A 11 -19.14 15.08 -23.54
CA LEU A 11 -17.92 14.60 -22.89
C LEU A 11 -18.18 14.11 -21.45
N VAL A 12 -18.93 14.88 -20.65
CA VAL A 12 -19.26 14.48 -19.27
C VAL A 12 -20.03 13.16 -19.25
N ILE A 13 -20.98 12.95 -20.17
CA ILE A 13 -21.72 11.68 -20.28
C ILE A 13 -20.79 10.53 -20.67
N ILE A 14 -19.89 10.73 -21.65
CA ILE A 14 -18.96 9.71 -22.11
C ILE A 14 -17.97 9.27 -21.01
N PHE A 15 -17.51 10.19 -20.16
CA PHE A 15 -16.57 9.85 -19.08
C PHE A 15 -17.23 9.40 -17.77
N SER A 16 -18.48 9.79 -17.51
CA SER A 16 -19.18 9.40 -16.27
C SER A 16 -19.92 8.06 -16.36
N LEU A 17 -20.44 7.68 -17.53
CA LEU A 17 -21.14 6.40 -17.70
C LEU A 17 -20.28 5.17 -17.37
N PRO A 18 -19.01 5.06 -17.82
CA PRO A 18 -18.16 3.91 -17.53
C PRO A 18 -17.85 3.78 -16.04
N ILE A 19 -17.66 4.90 -15.35
CA ILE A 19 -17.40 4.94 -13.91
C ILE A 19 -18.63 4.45 -13.14
N ILE A 20 -19.82 4.94 -13.51
CA ILE A 20 -21.09 4.52 -12.91
C ILE A 20 -21.32 3.02 -13.13
N LEU A 21 -21.11 2.53 -14.36
CA LEU A 21 -21.23 1.11 -14.69
C LEU A 21 -20.22 0.25 -13.93
N LEU A 22 -18.98 0.71 -13.76
CA LEU A 22 -17.96 0.01 -12.98
C LEU A 22 -18.33 -0.05 -11.49
N THR A 23 -18.82 1.05 -10.91
CA THR A 23 -19.33 1.03 -9.52
C THR A 23 -20.53 0.11 -9.35
N LEU A 24 -21.47 0.10 -10.30
CA LEU A 24 -22.62 -0.81 -10.25
C LEU A 24 -22.18 -2.28 -10.40
N PHE A 25 -21.19 -2.56 -11.24
CA PHE A 25 -20.61 -3.89 -11.41
C PHE A 25 -19.88 -4.37 -10.15
N ILE A 26 -19.11 -3.49 -9.49
CA ILE A 26 -18.45 -3.79 -8.21
C ILE A 26 -19.50 -4.07 -7.13
N ILE A 27 -20.54 -3.23 -7.01
CA ILE A 27 -21.64 -3.44 -6.05
C ILE A 27 -22.38 -4.75 -6.34
N HIS A 28 -22.63 -5.08 -7.61
CA HIS A 28 -23.28 -6.34 -7.99
C HIS A 28 -22.40 -7.56 -7.66
N LYS A 29 -21.10 -7.49 -7.94
CA LYS A 29 -20.14 -8.56 -7.62
C LYS A 29 -20.01 -8.76 -6.10
N SER A 30 -19.93 -7.67 -5.32
CA SER A 30 -19.91 -7.73 -3.85
C SER A 30 -21.19 -8.34 -3.27
N ARG A 31 -22.37 -8.05 -3.85
CA ARG A 31 -23.63 -8.68 -3.42
C ARG A 31 -23.68 -10.18 -3.71
N ASN A 32 -23.12 -10.65 -4.83
CA ASN A 32 -23.04 -12.08 -5.14
C ASN A 32 -22.03 -12.83 -4.25
N ILE A 33 -20.96 -12.18 -3.81
CA ILE A 33 -20.00 -12.75 -2.85
C ILE A 33 -20.66 -12.93 -1.47
N ILE A 34 -21.45 -11.94 -1.01
CA ILE A 34 -22.18 -12.01 0.26
C ILE A 34 -23.25 -13.13 0.24
N PHE A 35 -23.87 -13.40 -0.92
CA PHE A 35 -24.83 -14.51 -1.07
C PHE A 35 -24.18 -15.90 -1.09
N LEU A 36 -22.94 -16.01 -1.58
CA LEU A 36 -22.18 -17.27 -1.54
C LEU A 36 -21.71 -17.60 -0.12
N GLU A 37 -21.28 -16.60 0.67
CA GLU A 37 -20.89 -16.81 2.07
C GLU A 37 -22.08 -17.24 2.97
N HIS A 38 -23.27 -16.69 2.75
CA HIS A 38 -24.47 -17.10 3.47
C HIS A 38 -24.92 -18.53 3.12
N SER A 39 -24.69 -18.96 1.87
CA SER A 39 -25.02 -20.33 1.42
C SER A 39 -24.06 -21.38 2.00
N SER A 40 -22.77 -21.03 2.20
CA SER A 40 -21.79 -21.91 2.86
C SER A 40 -22.00 -22.02 4.38
N HIS A 41 -22.50 -20.96 5.03
CA HIS A 41 -22.79 -21.01 6.47
C HIS A 41 -24.02 -21.88 6.81
N GLN A 42 -25.00 -21.99 5.91
CA GLN A 42 -26.18 -22.85 6.12
C GLN A 42 -25.90 -24.34 5.88
N TYR A 43 -24.87 -24.70 5.12
CA TYR A 43 -24.47 -26.10 4.90
C TYR A 43 -23.71 -26.73 6.08
N HIS A 44 -23.11 -25.91 6.95
CA HIS A 44 -22.39 -26.39 8.13
C HIS A 44 -23.25 -26.60 9.38
N GLU A 45 -24.47 -26.05 9.45
CA GLU A 45 -25.39 -26.31 10.57
C GLU A 45 -26.24 -27.58 10.38
N HIS A 46 -26.44 -28.08 9.16
CA HIS A 46 -27.28 -29.26 8.92
C HIS A 46 -26.54 -30.61 8.97
N THR A 47 -25.21 -30.63 9.10
CA THR A 47 -24.39 -31.85 9.15
C THR A 47 -23.97 -32.27 10.57
N SER A 48 -24.32 -31.50 11.60
CA SER A 48 -24.00 -31.80 13.01
C SER A 48 -25.09 -32.57 13.77
N HIS A 49 -26.23 -32.88 13.13
CA HIS A 49 -27.37 -33.56 13.78
C HIS A 49 -27.67 -34.99 13.30
N PHE A 50 -26.85 -35.60 12.44
CA PHE A 50 -27.07 -36.98 11.96
C PHE A 50 -25.98 -37.99 12.40
N SER A 51 -25.30 -37.73 13.51
CA SER A 51 -24.27 -38.64 14.04
C SER A 51 -24.41 -38.85 15.54
N ARG A 52 -25.63 -39.17 15.98
CA ARG A 52 -25.93 -39.78 17.28
C ARG A 52 -27.18 -40.63 17.10
N ASP A 53 -27.02 -41.81 16.51
CA ASP A 53 -27.94 -42.96 16.61
C ASP A 53 -27.43 -44.09 15.68
N ALA A 54 -26.32 -44.71 16.07
CA ALA A 54 -25.88 -45.98 15.49
C ALA A 54 -24.95 -46.70 16.48
N ASN A 55 -25.43 -46.90 17.71
CA ASN A 55 -24.81 -47.79 18.69
C ASN A 55 -25.92 -48.59 19.39
N GLN A 56 -26.54 -49.51 18.64
CA GLN A 56 -27.22 -50.67 19.21
C GLN A 56 -27.52 -51.70 18.12
N ILE A 57 -27.52 -52.98 18.52
CA ILE A 57 -27.90 -54.20 17.78
C ILE A 57 -26.71 -55.05 17.29
N ASP A 58 -26.14 -55.75 18.27
CA ASP A 58 -25.88 -57.19 18.37
C ASP A 58 -25.70 -58.10 17.13
N HIS A 59 -24.64 -58.91 17.25
CA HIS A 59 -24.47 -60.33 16.88
C HIS A 59 -25.62 -61.06 16.16
N VAL A 60 -25.29 -61.82 15.09
CA VAL A 60 -25.57 -63.28 14.88
C VAL A 60 -25.25 -63.73 13.42
N ARG A 61 -24.30 -64.68 13.30
CA ARG A 61 -24.33 -65.92 12.47
C ARG A 61 -24.23 -65.91 10.92
N ALA A 62 -23.08 -66.43 10.47
CA ALA A 62 -22.84 -67.58 9.56
C ALA A 62 -23.15 -67.60 8.04
N LYS A 63 -22.09 -68.00 7.31
CA LYS A 63 -21.97 -69.04 6.23
C LYS A 63 -22.56 -68.81 4.82
N ARG A 64 -21.72 -69.24 3.84
CA ARG A 64 -21.91 -69.61 2.40
C ARG A 64 -21.64 -68.48 1.39
N SER A 65 -20.59 -68.52 0.55
CA SER A 65 -20.13 -69.44 -0.53
C SER A 65 -20.41 -68.86 -1.94
N THR A 66 -19.32 -68.76 -2.73
CA THR A 66 -19.24 -68.85 -4.20
C THR A 66 -20.02 -67.87 -5.09
N ARG A 67 -19.31 -67.03 -5.87
CA ARG A 67 -19.14 -67.23 -7.33
C ARG A 67 -18.23 -66.18 -7.97
N GLN A 68 -17.47 -66.69 -8.93
CA GLN A 68 -16.46 -66.06 -9.78
C GLN A 68 -17.15 -65.60 -11.08
N SER A 69 -16.81 -64.41 -11.62
CA SER A 69 -16.75 -64.19 -13.09
C SER A 69 -16.23 -62.80 -13.49
N ARG A 70 -15.12 -62.85 -14.26
CA ARG A 70 -14.82 -62.16 -15.53
C ARG A 70 -14.81 -60.63 -15.62
N SER A 71 -13.58 -60.12 -15.63
CA SER A 71 -12.90 -59.33 -16.69
C SER A 71 -13.76 -58.66 -17.78
N SER A 72 -13.56 -57.35 -17.92
CA SER A 72 -13.37 -56.69 -19.22
C SER A 72 -12.51 -55.43 -19.08
N THR A 73 -11.29 -55.53 -19.61
CA THR A 73 -10.37 -54.43 -19.90
C THR A 73 -10.91 -53.65 -21.10
N ILE A 74 -11.04 -52.32 -21.01
CA ILE A 74 -11.06 -51.42 -22.17
C ILE A 74 -9.95 -50.40 -21.98
N SER A 75 -8.95 -50.54 -22.82
CA SER A 75 -7.81 -49.67 -23.05
C SER A 75 -8.19 -48.52 -23.98
N ILE A 76 -7.86 -47.28 -23.61
CA ILE A 76 -7.63 -46.19 -24.59
C ILE A 76 -6.28 -45.57 -24.27
N ASN A 77 -5.39 -45.68 -25.27
CA ASN A 77 -4.02 -45.22 -25.29
C ASN A 77 -3.96 -43.89 -26.07
N LYS A 78 -3.10 -42.98 -25.62
CA LYS A 78 -2.39 -41.93 -26.38
C LYS A 78 -3.18 -40.98 -27.30
N GLN A 79 -3.30 -39.74 -26.86
CA GLN A 79 -2.97 -38.49 -27.58
C GLN A 79 -3.24 -37.35 -26.58
N LEU A 80 -2.23 -36.74 -25.96
CA LEU A 80 -1.63 -35.49 -26.45
C LEU A 80 -0.21 -35.37 -25.87
N GLN A 81 0.79 -35.63 -26.70
CA GLN A 81 2.08 -34.95 -26.57
C GLN A 81 1.95 -33.65 -27.35
N ASN A 82 2.06 -32.51 -26.66
CA ASN A 82 2.79 -31.34 -27.16
C ASN A 82 2.96 -30.29 -26.04
N GLN A 83 4.22 -30.13 -25.65
CA GLN A 83 4.91 -28.89 -25.30
C GLN A 83 4.22 -27.89 -24.35
N SER A 84 4.64 -27.93 -23.08
CA SER A 84 5.18 -26.76 -22.38
C SER A 84 6.04 -27.25 -21.22
N SER A 85 7.33 -26.93 -21.24
CA SER A 85 8.26 -27.19 -20.15
C SER A 85 7.88 -26.34 -18.94
N MET A 86 7.07 -26.87 -18.02
CA MET A 86 6.93 -26.29 -16.69
C MET A 86 8.06 -26.83 -15.82
N ILE A 87 8.90 -25.91 -15.36
CA ILE A 87 9.82 -26.11 -14.25
C ILE A 87 8.98 -26.63 -13.08
N VAL A 88 9.14 -27.91 -12.77
CA VAL A 88 8.53 -28.52 -11.58
C VAL A 88 9.21 -27.91 -10.37
N ASN A 89 8.49 -27.03 -9.68
CA ASN A 89 8.93 -26.40 -8.46
C ASN A 89 9.10 -27.48 -7.36
N PRO A 90 10.26 -27.59 -6.69
CA PRO A 90 10.54 -28.65 -5.71
C PRO A 90 9.59 -28.68 -4.49
N TYR A 91 8.70 -27.70 -4.30
CA TYR A 91 7.71 -27.70 -3.22
C TYR A 91 6.51 -28.63 -3.43
N THR A 92 6.25 -29.15 -4.64
CA THR A 92 5.11 -30.06 -4.87
C THR A 92 5.35 -31.48 -4.35
N VAL A 93 6.61 -31.89 -4.12
CA VAL A 93 6.95 -33.20 -3.58
C VAL A 93 6.71 -33.30 -2.06
N SER A 94 6.44 -32.19 -1.38
CA SER A 94 6.21 -32.17 0.07
C SER A 94 4.77 -32.53 0.46
N LEU A 95 3.76 -32.08 -0.29
CA LEU A 95 2.35 -32.23 0.13
C LEU A 95 1.85 -33.68 0.11
N VAL A 96 2.31 -34.50 -0.84
CA VAL A 96 1.92 -35.92 -0.93
C VAL A 96 2.52 -36.73 0.23
N ASN A 97 3.71 -36.37 0.71
CA ASN A 97 4.33 -37.01 1.86
C ASN A 97 3.74 -36.54 3.21
N VAL A 98 3.28 -35.28 3.29
CA VAL A 98 2.63 -34.72 4.48
C VAL A 98 1.24 -35.30 4.71
N LEU A 99 0.49 -35.59 3.65
CA LEU A 99 -0.87 -36.17 3.75
C LEU A 99 -0.88 -37.64 4.21
N ASN A 100 0.25 -38.36 4.15
CA ASN A 100 0.31 -39.78 4.49
C ASN A 100 0.66 -40.08 5.97
N ASN A 101 1.05 -39.08 6.76
CA ASN A 101 1.49 -39.28 8.16
C ASN A 101 0.62 -38.52 9.17
N HIS A 102 -0.68 -38.85 9.20
CA HIS A 102 -1.66 -38.20 10.07
C HIS A 102 -1.55 -38.51 11.59
N LYS A 103 -0.47 -39.14 12.08
CA LYS A 103 -0.30 -39.50 13.50
C LYS A 103 0.79 -38.74 14.27
N GLN A 104 1.51 -37.82 13.64
CA GLN A 104 2.60 -37.05 14.28
C GLN A 104 2.39 -35.52 14.26
N LEU A 105 1.16 -35.05 14.04
CA LEU A 105 0.85 -33.62 13.93
C LEU A 105 0.51 -32.93 15.26
N GLN A 106 0.60 -33.61 16.40
CA GLN A 106 0.28 -33.01 17.71
C GLN A 106 1.46 -32.32 18.41
N ASP A 107 2.70 -32.46 17.90
CA ASP A 107 3.91 -31.90 18.54
C ASP A 107 4.64 -30.83 17.71
N LEU A 108 4.02 -30.30 16.64
CA LEU A 108 4.64 -29.21 15.86
C LEU A 108 4.50 -27.88 16.60
N LYS A 109 5.59 -27.40 17.20
CA LYS A 109 5.70 -26.02 17.69
C LYS A 109 5.29 -25.03 16.58
N PRO A 110 4.60 -23.92 16.90
CA PRO A 110 4.19 -22.94 15.90
C PRO A 110 5.39 -22.49 15.07
N ILE A 111 5.25 -22.54 13.74
CA ILE A 111 6.28 -22.18 12.73
C ILE A 111 6.95 -20.81 13.01
N GLN A 112 6.25 -19.95 13.76
CA GLN A 112 6.72 -18.64 14.23
C GLN A 112 8.00 -18.68 15.08
N GLN A 113 8.36 -19.82 15.69
CA GLN A 113 9.59 -19.98 16.49
C GLN A 113 10.84 -20.35 15.68
N ILE A 114 10.73 -20.65 14.37
CA ILE A 114 11.82 -21.25 13.59
C ILE A 114 12.45 -20.26 12.58
N LEU A 115 11.79 -19.14 12.30
CA LEU A 115 12.29 -18.18 11.31
C LEU A 115 13.17 -17.10 11.96
N PRO A 116 14.39 -16.85 11.44
CA PRO A 116 15.30 -15.82 11.97
C PRO A 116 14.84 -14.38 11.65
N TYR A 117 13.68 -14.21 11.03
CA TYR A 117 13.11 -12.93 10.62
C TYR A 117 11.62 -12.87 11.00
N PRO A 118 11.08 -11.68 11.31
CA PRO A 118 9.68 -11.53 11.67
C PRO A 118 8.78 -11.94 10.48
N VAL A 119 7.82 -12.82 10.76
CA VAL A 119 6.80 -13.21 9.78
C VAL A 119 5.85 -12.03 9.61
N ILE A 120 5.86 -11.38 8.44
CA ILE A 120 4.90 -10.32 8.11
C ILE A 120 3.52 -10.95 7.91
N ASN A 121 2.54 -10.46 8.65
CA ASN A 121 1.14 -10.77 8.55
C ASN A 121 0.29 -9.48 8.62
N THR A 122 -1.00 -9.60 8.40
CA THR A 122 -1.90 -8.43 8.42
C THR A 122 -2.00 -7.77 9.79
N GLN A 123 -1.68 -8.49 10.88
CA GLN A 123 -1.72 -7.96 12.24
C GLN A 123 -0.47 -7.14 12.60
N ASN A 124 0.67 -7.37 11.97
CA ASN A 124 1.93 -6.66 12.24
C ASN A 124 2.41 -5.74 11.10
N LEU A 125 1.65 -5.64 10.00
CA LEU A 125 1.92 -4.70 8.92
C LEU A 125 1.36 -3.31 9.22
N GLU A 126 2.19 -2.28 9.07
CA GLU A 126 1.73 -0.89 9.10
C GLU A 126 1.05 -0.52 7.78
N ARG A 127 -0.13 0.09 7.87
CA ARG A 127 -0.97 0.51 6.75
C ARG A 127 -1.16 2.01 6.83
N PHE A 128 -0.27 2.73 6.17
CA PHE A 128 -0.29 4.18 6.10
C PHE A 128 -1.19 4.65 4.94
N VAL A 129 -1.97 5.69 5.19
CA VAL A 129 -2.69 6.43 4.16
C VAL A 129 -1.90 7.69 3.85
N HIS A 130 -1.50 7.87 2.60
CA HIS A 130 -0.78 9.07 2.14
C HIS A 130 -1.77 10.21 1.94
N LEU A 131 -1.58 11.26 2.73
CA LEU A 131 -2.24 12.54 2.61
C LEU A 131 -1.27 13.49 1.91
N ASP A 132 -1.39 13.55 0.60
CA ASP A 132 -0.75 14.55 -0.24
C ASP A 132 -1.55 15.85 -0.16
N LEU A 133 -0.97 16.87 0.45
CA LEU A 133 -1.66 18.13 0.73
C LEU A 133 -1.48 19.17 -0.38
N LYS A 134 -0.79 18.83 -1.47
CA LYS A 134 -0.58 19.77 -2.57
C LYS A 134 -1.87 20.13 -3.29
N GLY A 135 -2.11 21.43 -3.44
CA GLY A 135 -3.24 22.01 -4.18
C GLY A 135 -4.62 21.91 -3.51
N ALA A 136 -4.99 20.75 -2.93
CA ALA A 136 -6.33 20.49 -2.40
C ALA A 136 -6.31 19.95 -0.96
N ALA A 137 -5.52 20.56 -0.09
CA ALA A 137 -5.46 20.22 1.33
C ALA A 137 -6.85 20.24 2.00
N PRO A 138 -7.25 19.18 2.71
CA PRO A 138 -8.51 19.13 3.44
C PRO A 138 -8.61 20.20 4.53
N ARG A 139 -9.82 20.67 4.80
CA ARG A 139 -10.04 21.55 5.96
C ARG A 139 -9.96 20.75 7.27
N ILE A 140 -9.65 21.46 8.37
CA ILE A 140 -9.49 20.84 9.70
C ILE A 140 -10.75 20.10 10.16
N ASP A 141 -11.93 20.67 9.91
CA ASP A 141 -13.22 20.07 10.22
C ASP A 141 -13.51 18.79 9.41
N TYR A 142 -12.86 18.61 8.26
CA TYR A 142 -12.98 17.38 7.48
C TYR A 142 -12.20 16.22 8.10
N TYR A 143 -11.06 16.49 8.75
CA TYR A 143 -10.27 15.45 9.41
C TYR A 143 -11.03 14.76 10.56
N GLU A 144 -11.96 15.48 11.22
CA GLU A 144 -12.84 14.93 12.24
C GLU A 144 -13.74 13.80 11.71
N LYS A 145 -14.00 13.77 10.40
CA LYS A 145 -14.75 12.71 9.71
C LYS A 145 -13.82 11.70 9.04
N LEU A 146 -12.73 12.18 8.45
CA LEU A 146 -11.81 11.36 7.67
C LEU A 146 -11.05 10.36 8.54
N PHE A 147 -10.48 10.78 9.66
CA PHE A 147 -9.61 9.90 10.46
C PHE A 147 -10.35 8.71 11.09
N PRO A 148 -11.54 8.88 11.69
CA PRO A 148 -12.34 7.73 12.15
C PRO A 148 -12.66 6.77 11.00
N PHE A 149 -13.00 7.31 9.83
CA PHE A 149 -13.29 6.49 8.65
C PHE A 149 -12.07 5.69 8.18
N LEU A 150 -10.89 6.31 8.07
CA LEU A 150 -9.65 5.61 7.73
C LEU A 150 -9.31 4.53 8.76
N LYS A 151 -9.52 4.82 10.05
CA LYS A 151 -9.33 3.84 11.13
C LYS A 151 -10.26 2.65 10.99
N GLN A 152 -11.53 2.88 10.65
CA GLN A 152 -12.50 1.81 10.39
C GLN A 152 -12.12 0.93 9.18
N LEU A 153 -11.50 1.52 8.16
CA LEU A 153 -10.92 0.79 7.02
C LEU A 153 -9.64 0.02 7.37
N GLY A 154 -9.15 0.16 8.60
CA GLY A 154 -8.00 -0.57 9.13
C GLY A 154 -6.67 0.17 9.00
N ALA A 155 -6.64 1.47 8.68
CA ALA A 155 -5.40 2.25 8.68
C ALA A 155 -4.72 2.23 10.06
N THR A 156 -3.38 2.16 10.06
CA THR A 156 -2.57 2.24 11.28
C THR A 156 -1.84 3.57 11.41
N GLY A 157 -1.76 4.33 10.31
CA GLY A 157 -1.11 5.63 10.30
C GLY A 157 -1.41 6.48 9.07
N LEU A 158 -0.84 7.68 9.08
CA LEU A 158 -0.95 8.73 8.09
C LEU A 158 0.45 9.12 7.65
N LEU A 159 0.70 9.09 6.35
CA LEU A 159 1.90 9.65 5.74
C LEU A 159 1.50 11.04 5.23
N ILE A 160 2.01 12.11 5.85
CA ILE A 160 1.54 13.47 5.56
C ILE A 160 2.63 14.24 4.82
N GLU A 161 2.35 14.59 3.57
CA GLU A 161 3.21 15.43 2.73
C GLU A 161 2.63 16.84 2.70
N TYR A 162 3.28 17.78 3.39
CA TYR A 162 2.72 19.12 3.63
C TYR A 162 2.95 20.13 2.49
N GLU A 163 4.10 20.08 1.81
CA GLU A 163 4.56 21.11 0.87
C GLU A 163 4.36 22.56 1.38
N ASP A 164 3.78 23.45 0.56
CA ASP A 164 3.50 24.85 0.90
C ASP A 164 2.33 25.06 1.86
N MET A 165 1.66 23.99 2.31
CA MET A 165 0.63 24.05 3.34
C MET A 165 1.19 24.00 4.76
N PHE A 166 2.49 23.72 4.93
CA PHE A 166 3.15 23.78 6.23
C PHE A 166 3.35 25.26 6.69
N PRO A 167 3.13 25.59 7.97
CA PRO A 167 3.36 26.93 8.53
C PRO A 167 4.85 27.28 8.68
N PHE A 168 5.64 27.26 7.61
CA PHE A 168 7.04 27.68 7.65
C PHE A 168 7.18 29.10 8.22
N THR A 169 8.25 29.30 8.98
CA THR A 169 8.55 30.54 9.71
C THR A 169 9.86 31.17 9.25
N ASP A 170 10.19 32.35 9.79
CA ASP A 170 11.40 33.09 9.48
C ASP A 170 11.60 33.32 7.97
N TYR A 171 12.80 33.10 7.44
CA TYR A 171 13.08 33.30 6.02
C TYR A 171 12.35 32.30 5.11
N LEU A 172 11.88 31.16 5.66
CA LEU A 172 11.07 30.17 4.94
C LEU A 172 9.59 30.55 4.88
N SER A 173 9.15 31.59 5.61
CA SER A 173 7.75 32.03 5.61
C SER A 173 7.21 32.40 4.23
N ILE A 174 8.08 32.72 3.27
CA ILE A 174 7.74 33.02 1.87
C ILE A 174 7.30 31.76 1.07
N ILE A 175 7.66 30.56 1.52
CA ILE A 175 7.26 29.29 0.90
C ILE A 175 5.76 29.03 1.10
N LYS A 176 5.23 29.50 2.23
CA LYS A 176 3.89 29.21 2.70
C LYS A 176 2.81 29.72 1.74
N HIS A 177 1.88 28.85 1.37
CA HIS A 177 0.69 29.22 0.62
C HIS A 177 -0.25 30.11 1.45
N GLY A 178 -1.02 30.99 0.80
CA GLY A 178 -1.94 31.91 1.51
C GLY A 178 -3.06 31.21 2.31
N LEU A 179 -3.31 29.93 2.03
CA LEU A 179 -4.27 29.07 2.75
C LEU A 179 -3.58 27.98 3.59
N ALA A 180 -2.26 28.09 3.80
CA ALA A 180 -1.52 27.14 4.62
C ALA A 180 -2.10 27.02 6.02
N TYR A 181 -1.89 25.85 6.63
CA TYR A 181 -2.27 25.62 8.00
C TYR A 181 -1.54 26.57 8.94
N SER A 182 -2.16 26.90 10.08
CA SER A 182 -1.48 27.52 11.21
C SER A 182 -0.82 26.46 12.10
N ASN A 183 0.06 26.87 13.01
CA ASN A 183 0.61 25.98 14.03
C ASN A 183 -0.47 25.33 14.91
N ASN A 184 -1.61 25.99 15.12
CA ASN A 184 -2.72 25.42 15.87
C ASN A 184 -3.48 24.37 15.05
N ASP A 185 -3.58 24.56 13.74
CA ASP A 185 -4.17 23.59 12.83
C ASP A 185 -3.33 22.31 12.78
N ILE A 186 -2.01 22.42 12.67
CA ILE A 186 -1.11 21.25 12.74
C ILE A 186 -1.30 20.50 14.06
N LYS A 187 -1.28 21.21 15.21
CA LYS A 187 -1.55 20.59 16.52
C LYS A 187 -2.90 19.86 16.55
N LYS A 188 -3.95 20.46 15.97
CA LYS A 188 -5.27 19.85 15.91
C LYS A 188 -5.29 18.60 15.02
N ILE A 189 -4.60 18.62 13.87
CA ILE A 189 -4.44 17.43 13.00
C ILE A 189 -3.78 16.29 13.78
N LEU A 190 -2.68 16.56 14.49
CA LEU A 190 -1.96 15.56 15.25
C LEU A 190 -2.80 15.00 16.41
N GLN A 191 -3.52 15.86 17.13
CA GLN A 191 -4.47 15.43 18.17
C GLN A 191 -5.59 14.54 17.61
N LEU A 192 -6.15 14.89 16.45
CA LEU A 192 -7.17 14.07 15.79
C LEU A 192 -6.61 12.71 15.38
N ALA A 193 -5.38 12.65 14.88
CA ALA A 193 -4.73 11.39 14.52
C ALA A 193 -4.48 10.53 15.76
N GLU A 194 -3.99 11.11 16.85
CA GLU A 194 -3.74 10.43 18.13
C GLU A 194 -5.01 9.83 18.72
N ILE A 195 -6.10 10.60 18.82
CA ILE A 195 -7.39 10.12 19.35
C ILE A 195 -7.95 8.97 18.50
N ASN A 196 -7.67 8.95 17.20
CA ASN A 196 -8.06 7.85 16.30
C ASN A 196 -7.02 6.70 16.25
N SER A 197 -5.99 6.73 17.10
CA SER A 197 -4.92 5.73 17.12
C SER A 197 -4.27 5.54 15.74
N LEU A 198 -3.98 6.65 15.07
CA LEU A 198 -3.26 6.71 13.80
C LEU A 198 -1.89 7.34 14.06
N LYS A 199 -0.82 6.60 13.76
CA LYS A 199 0.55 7.15 13.76
C LYS A 199 0.68 8.21 12.67
N VAL A 200 1.50 9.23 12.87
CA VAL A 200 1.79 10.22 11.83
C VAL A 200 3.26 10.16 11.45
N MET A 201 3.53 10.00 10.15
CA MET A 201 4.85 10.08 9.55
C MET A 201 4.85 11.28 8.61
N PRO A 202 5.57 12.37 8.92
CA PRO A 202 5.74 13.45 7.96
C PRO A 202 6.61 13.00 6.79
N LEU A 203 6.27 13.52 5.60
CA LEU A 203 7.03 13.40 4.38
C LEU A 203 7.46 14.79 3.93
N LEU A 204 8.75 14.93 3.63
CA LEU A 204 9.28 16.07 2.88
C LEU A 204 10.08 15.55 1.70
N GLN A 205 9.81 16.10 0.53
CA GLN A 205 10.63 15.86 -0.65
C GLN A 205 11.96 16.61 -0.51
N VAL A 206 13.08 15.88 -0.46
CA VAL A 206 14.41 16.48 -0.20
C VAL A 206 15.26 16.70 -1.46
N TYR A 207 14.79 16.24 -2.63
CA TYR A 207 15.57 16.32 -3.87
C TYR A 207 14.75 16.72 -5.10
N GLY A 208 13.70 15.94 -5.42
CA GLY A 208 12.71 16.27 -6.44
C GLY A 208 11.48 16.95 -5.84
N HIS A 209 10.46 17.21 -6.66
CA HIS A 209 9.16 17.74 -6.22
C HIS A 209 9.21 19.04 -5.39
N LEU A 210 10.21 19.88 -5.64
CA LEU A 210 10.42 21.14 -4.92
C LEU A 210 9.88 22.37 -5.67
N GLU A 211 8.94 22.17 -6.60
CA GLU A 211 8.37 23.25 -7.41
C GLU A 211 7.77 24.36 -6.55
N TYR A 212 7.18 24.02 -5.40
CA TYR A 212 6.59 25.00 -4.48
C TYR A 212 7.64 25.93 -3.85
N VAL A 213 8.90 25.48 -3.71
CA VAL A 213 10.02 26.27 -3.18
C VAL A 213 10.78 26.95 -4.32
N LEU A 214 11.25 26.17 -5.29
CA LEU A 214 12.21 26.63 -6.30
C LEU A 214 11.54 27.51 -7.38
N LYS A 215 10.21 27.61 -7.43
CA LYS A 215 9.50 28.62 -8.26
C LYS A 215 9.73 30.04 -7.75
N LEU A 216 10.06 30.22 -6.47
CA LEU A 216 10.24 31.51 -5.82
C LEU A 216 11.60 32.11 -6.16
N LYS A 217 11.65 33.43 -6.38
CA LYS A 217 12.85 34.14 -6.87
C LYS A 217 14.05 33.95 -5.95
N GLU A 218 13.78 33.88 -4.66
CA GLU A 218 14.70 33.73 -3.55
C GLU A 218 15.44 32.39 -3.58
N PHE A 219 14.87 31.37 -4.21
CA PHE A 219 15.44 30.01 -4.25
C PHE A 219 15.74 29.53 -5.69
N MET A 220 15.53 30.37 -6.70
CA MET A 220 15.75 29.99 -8.11
C MET A 220 17.19 29.57 -8.40
N HIS A 221 18.17 30.14 -7.71
CA HIS A 221 19.59 29.82 -7.89
C HIS A 221 19.97 28.45 -7.33
N LEU A 222 19.09 27.82 -6.55
CA LEU A 222 19.29 26.47 -6.01
C LEU A 222 18.75 25.39 -6.94
N ARG A 223 18.21 25.73 -8.11
CA ARG A 223 17.72 24.74 -9.07
C ARG A 223 18.87 23.96 -9.67
N GLU A 224 18.65 22.67 -9.87
CA GLU A 224 19.57 21.83 -10.63
C GLU A 224 19.59 22.23 -12.11
N ASP A 225 18.42 22.42 -12.72
CA ASP A 225 18.27 23.03 -14.04
C ASP A 225 17.55 24.37 -13.93
N ILE A 226 18.19 25.46 -14.39
CA ILE A 226 17.63 26.81 -14.30
C ILE A 226 16.21 26.93 -14.90
N ARG A 227 15.88 26.09 -15.89
CA ARG A 227 14.60 26.10 -16.60
C ARG A 227 13.47 25.46 -15.79
N TYR A 228 13.77 24.55 -14.87
CA TYR A 228 12.78 23.70 -14.21
C TYR A 228 12.89 23.79 -12.68
N PRO A 229 11.83 24.20 -11.96
CA PRO A 229 11.85 24.34 -10.51
C PRO A 229 11.67 23.01 -9.75
N GLN A 230 11.87 21.86 -10.37
CA GLN A 230 11.51 20.57 -9.75
C GLN A 230 12.61 20.02 -8.83
N VAL A 231 13.87 20.19 -9.23
CA VAL A 231 15.01 19.51 -8.59
C VAL A 231 15.94 20.55 -7.99
N ILE A 232 16.29 20.39 -6.72
CA ILE A 232 17.30 21.19 -6.04
C ILE A 232 18.70 20.69 -6.36
N THR A 233 19.67 21.58 -6.52
CA THR A 233 21.04 21.16 -6.81
C THR A 233 21.72 20.58 -5.57
N PRO A 234 22.33 19.39 -5.64
CA PRO A 234 23.06 18.82 -4.50
C PRO A 234 24.48 19.36 -4.39
N CYS A 235 24.82 20.37 -5.18
CA CYS A 235 26.18 20.86 -5.38
C CYS A 235 26.44 22.19 -4.67
N LEU A 236 25.44 22.72 -3.97
CA LEU A 236 25.50 23.92 -3.17
C LEU A 236 25.25 23.58 -1.70
N GLU A 237 26.10 24.08 -0.80
CA GLU A 237 25.84 23.96 0.65
C GLU A 237 24.51 24.59 1.05
N GLU A 238 24.12 25.68 0.39
CA GLU A 238 22.86 26.38 0.63
C GLU A 238 21.64 25.49 0.37
N SER A 239 21.71 24.56 -0.59
CA SER A 239 20.66 23.58 -0.83
C SER A 239 20.42 22.69 0.39
N TYR A 240 21.50 22.19 1.01
CA TYR A 240 21.39 21.38 2.21
C TYR A 240 20.88 22.19 3.40
N ARG A 241 21.34 23.44 3.57
CA ARG A 241 20.84 24.34 4.63
C ARG A 241 19.35 24.59 4.51
N LEU A 242 18.85 24.83 3.30
CA LEU A 242 17.42 24.99 3.03
C LEU A 242 16.65 23.73 3.41
N ILE A 243 17.08 22.56 2.95
CA ILE A 243 16.40 21.29 3.24
C ILE A 243 16.42 20.97 4.74
N PHE A 244 17.55 21.14 5.43
CA PHE A 244 17.63 20.89 6.87
C PHE A 244 16.74 21.83 7.67
N GLU A 245 16.71 23.11 7.34
CA GLU A 245 15.81 24.05 8.02
C GLU A 245 14.34 23.65 7.84
N MET A 246 13.96 23.19 6.64
CA MET A 246 12.61 22.67 6.40
C MET A 246 12.32 21.41 7.22
N ILE A 247 13.27 20.48 7.29
CA ILE A 247 13.18 19.27 8.12
C ILE A 247 13.04 19.63 9.59
N ASP A 248 13.90 20.51 10.11
CA ASP A 248 13.92 20.93 11.51
C ASP A 248 12.59 21.57 11.92
N GLN A 249 12.04 22.46 11.09
CA GLN A 249 10.73 23.07 11.35
C GLN A 249 9.61 22.02 11.37
N ILE A 250 9.60 21.06 10.45
CA ILE A 250 8.62 19.95 10.45
C ILE A 250 8.80 19.07 11.70
N LEU A 251 10.02 18.65 12.01
CA LEU A 251 10.29 17.80 13.17
C LEU A 251 9.96 18.49 14.49
N SER A 252 10.09 19.81 14.58
CA SER A 252 9.76 20.59 15.78
C SER A 252 8.30 20.42 16.23
N VAL A 253 7.37 20.18 15.30
CA VAL A 253 5.94 19.93 15.59
C VAL A 253 5.58 18.44 15.64
N HIS A 254 6.56 17.55 15.40
CA HIS A 254 6.42 16.10 15.39
C HIS A 254 7.35 15.42 16.43
N PRO A 255 7.29 15.74 17.73
CA PRO A 255 8.31 15.36 18.72
C PRO A 255 8.40 13.86 19.06
N SER A 256 7.43 13.04 18.62
CA SER A 256 7.33 11.63 19.01
C SER A 256 7.35 10.67 17.81
N ILE A 257 7.83 11.12 16.65
CA ILE A 257 7.85 10.28 15.44
C ILE A 257 9.07 9.34 15.44
N PRO A 258 8.87 8.04 15.13
CA PRO A 258 9.98 7.10 14.97
C PRO A 258 10.64 7.19 13.59
N TYR A 259 9.96 7.78 12.60
CA TYR A 259 10.36 7.78 11.20
C TYR A 259 9.98 9.11 10.52
N PHE A 260 10.80 9.52 9.57
CA PHE A 260 10.60 10.65 8.67
C PHE A 260 10.78 10.16 7.23
N HIS A 261 9.89 10.54 6.32
CA HIS A 261 9.98 10.11 4.93
C HIS A 261 10.62 11.20 4.06
N MET A 262 11.78 10.91 3.45
CA MET A 262 12.54 11.90 2.66
C MET A 262 12.07 12.02 1.20
N GLY A 263 11.10 11.21 0.78
CA GLY A 263 10.61 11.21 -0.61
C GLY A 263 11.65 10.61 -1.56
N CYS A 264 12.23 11.44 -2.42
CA CYS A 264 13.25 11.10 -3.42
C CYS A 264 12.74 10.36 -4.66
N ASP A 265 11.47 10.53 -5.02
CA ASP A 265 10.90 10.05 -6.26
C ASP A 265 11.08 11.03 -7.44
N GLU A 266 10.94 10.49 -8.66
CA GLU A 266 10.85 11.23 -9.93
C GLU A 266 11.92 12.33 -10.19
N VAL A 267 13.16 12.12 -9.77
CA VAL A 267 14.26 13.09 -10.03
C VAL A 267 14.85 12.90 -11.43
N TYR A 268 14.36 13.67 -12.40
CA TYR A 268 14.78 13.52 -13.81
C TYR A 268 16.04 14.31 -14.19
N TYR A 269 16.09 15.60 -13.82
CA TYR A 269 17.18 16.50 -14.20
C TYR A 269 18.25 16.51 -13.10
N ARG A 270 19.36 15.82 -13.32
CA ARG A 270 20.43 15.62 -12.33
C ARG A 270 21.80 15.90 -12.95
N LEU A 271 22.70 16.45 -12.16
CA LEU A 271 24.09 16.77 -12.53
C LEU A 271 24.24 17.69 -13.74
N VAL A 272 23.26 18.56 -13.98
CA VAL A 272 23.29 19.58 -15.04
C VAL A 272 23.66 20.96 -14.52
N HIS A 273 23.63 21.17 -13.20
CA HIS A 273 24.05 22.45 -12.63
C HIS A 273 25.56 22.67 -12.85
N PRO A 274 26.02 23.87 -13.25
CA PRO A 274 27.43 24.10 -13.60
C PRO A 274 28.42 23.74 -12.49
N GLN A 275 28.03 23.93 -11.22
CA GLN A 275 28.87 23.61 -10.07
C GLN A 275 28.87 22.11 -9.71
N CYS A 276 27.99 21.31 -10.31
CA CYS A 276 28.03 19.86 -10.17
C CYS A 276 29.16 19.21 -10.99
N ALA A 277 29.74 19.92 -11.97
CA ALA A 277 30.81 19.38 -12.81
C ALA A 277 32.05 18.94 -12.02
N SER A 278 32.30 19.52 -10.84
CA SER A 278 33.41 19.13 -9.95
C SER A 278 33.09 17.95 -9.04
N LEU A 279 31.84 17.49 -8.99
CA LEU A 279 31.46 16.38 -8.14
C LEU A 279 31.63 15.06 -8.91
N ASN A 280 32.49 14.21 -8.37
CA ASN A 280 32.76 12.90 -8.93
C ASN A 280 31.78 11.88 -8.33
N PHE A 281 30.61 11.74 -8.94
CA PHE A 281 29.66 10.69 -8.59
C PHE A 281 29.98 9.42 -9.38
N ARG A 282 29.93 8.27 -8.71
CA ARG A 282 30.16 6.98 -9.40
C ARG A 282 29.00 6.62 -10.30
N ASP A 283 27.79 6.82 -9.80
CA ASP A 283 26.52 6.53 -10.47
C ASP A 283 25.38 7.32 -9.79
N ASP A 284 24.17 7.12 -10.29
CA ASP A 284 22.96 7.71 -9.75
C ASP A 284 22.72 7.31 -8.28
N ALA A 285 23.05 6.08 -7.89
CA ALA A 285 22.82 5.62 -6.52
C ALA A 285 23.74 6.36 -5.54
N ASP A 286 25.00 6.59 -5.90
CA ASP A 286 25.96 7.38 -5.13
C ASP A 286 25.46 8.82 -4.88
N LEU A 287 24.82 9.43 -5.89
CA LEU A 287 24.18 10.74 -5.78
C LEU A 287 23.05 10.76 -4.76
N PHE A 288 22.09 9.83 -4.87
CA PHE A 288 20.98 9.73 -3.92
C PHE A 288 21.45 9.38 -2.49
N ILE A 289 22.44 8.50 -2.36
CA ILE A 289 23.04 8.15 -1.08
C ILE A 289 23.68 9.38 -0.44
N ARG A 290 24.35 10.24 -1.21
CA ARG A 290 24.98 11.44 -0.66
C ARG A 290 23.96 12.46 -0.16
N ILE A 291 22.84 12.61 -0.85
CA ILE A 291 21.74 13.51 -0.46
C ILE A 291 21.01 12.98 0.79
N THR A 292 20.94 11.66 0.95
CA THR A 292 20.23 10.99 2.06
C THR A 292 21.11 10.61 3.25
N LYS A 293 22.45 10.77 3.16
CA LYS A 293 23.42 10.47 4.23
C LYS A 293 23.68 11.62 5.20
N CYS A 294 22.87 12.67 5.13
CA CYS A 294 22.97 13.82 5.99
C CYS A 294 22.62 13.52 7.44
#